data_AF-A0A151S908-F1
#
_entry.id   AF-A0A151S908-F1
#
_cell.length_a   1.000
_cell.length_b   1.000
_cell.length_c   1.000
_cell.angle_alpha   90.00
_cell.angle_beta   90.00
_cell.angle_gamma   90.00
#
_symmetry.space_group_name_H-M   'P 1'
#
loop_
_entity.id
_entity.type
_entity.pdbx_description
1 polymer ?
#
loop_
_entity_poly.entity_id
_entity_poly.type
_entity_poly.pdbx_seq_one_letter_code
_entity_poly.pdbx_strand_id
1 'polypeptide(L)'
;MLVGEVEHSWRGTYQMLVARRVIVDWECFRTVFMEKYFPESVRHAKEAEFMRLHQGGLSVSEYAMRFKHLARFYSQATSKA
;
A
#
# COMPACT_ATOMS: atom_id res chain seq x y z
N MET A 1 -9.15 10.40 -7.71
CA MET A 1 -8.56 11.74 -7.50
C MET A 1 -8.07 11.82 -6.06
N LEU A 2 -6.96 12.50 -5.80
CA LEU A 2 -6.53 12.82 -4.44
C LEU A 2 -7.44 13.92 -3.88
N VAL A 3 -7.77 13.86 -2.60
CA VAL A 3 -8.65 14.84 -1.94
C VAL A 3 -8.09 15.19 -0.56
N GLY A 4 -8.37 16.41 -0.12
CA GLY A 4 -7.98 16.88 1.21
C GLY A 4 -6.47 16.92 1.41
N GLU A 5 -6.00 16.44 2.56
CA GLU A 5 -4.59 16.50 2.97
C GLU A 5 -3.65 15.82 1.98
N VAL A 6 -4.11 14.76 1.31
CA VAL A 6 -3.31 14.00 0.35
C VAL A 6 -3.02 14.82 -0.90
N GLU A 7 -3.97 15.66 -1.35
CA GLU A 7 -3.78 16.57 -2.48
C GLU A 7 -2.74 17.64 -2.15
N HIS A 8 -2.84 18.25 -0.96
CA HIS A 8 -1.89 19.27 -0.51
C HIS A 8 -0.46 18.70 -0.41
N SER A 9 -0.34 17.50 0.16
CA SER A 9 0.94 16.81 0.32
C SER A 9 1.54 16.39 -1.03
N TRP A 10 0.70 15.96 -1.98
CA TRP A 10 1.14 15.62 -3.33
C TRP A 10 1.62 16.85 -4.09
N ARG A 11 0.98 18.02 -3.92
CA ARG A 11 1.39 19.28 -4.57
C ARG A 11 2.82 19.67 -4.24
N GLY A 12 3.23 19.61 -2.96
CA GLY A 12 4.61 19.90 -2.57
C GLY A 12 5.61 18.86 -3.09
N THR A 13 5.22 17.58 -3.09
CA THR A 13 6.03 16.48 -3.63
C THR A 13 6.25 16.65 -5.13
N TYR A 14 5.19 17.00 -5.87
CA TYR A 14 5.25 17.28 -7.30
C TYR A 14 6.19 18.43 -7.63
N GLN A 15 6.11 19.56 -6.90
CA GLN A 15 7.01 20.70 -7.08
C GLN A 15 8.48 20.30 -6.88
N MET A 16 8.77 19.48 -5.86
CA MET A 16 10.12 18.97 -5.62
C MET A 16 10.62 18.08 -6.76
N LEU A 17 9.78 17.19 -7.28
CA LEU A 17 10.13 16.28 -8.38
C LEU A 17 10.42 17.05 -9.67
N VAL A 18 9.58 18.04 -10.00
CA VAL A 18 9.80 18.92 -11.15
C VAL A 18 11.07 19.75 -11.00
N ALA A 19 11.34 20.30 -9.80
CA ALA A 19 12.59 21.02 -9.53
C ALA A 19 13.83 20.14 -9.71
N ARG A 20 13.72 18.84 -9.43
CA ARG A 20 14.75 17.82 -9.66
C ARG A 20 14.80 17.30 -11.11
N ARG A 21 13.98 17.85 -12.01
CA ARG A 21 13.84 17.41 -13.41
C ARG A 21 13.44 15.94 -13.55
N VAL A 22 12.72 15.41 -12.55
CA VAL A 22 12.14 14.06 -12.62
C VAL A 22 10.89 14.11 -13.49
N ILE A 23 10.76 13.17 -14.42
CA ILE A 23 9.54 12.99 -15.20
C ILE A 23 8.48 12.39 -14.28
N VAL A 24 7.40 13.15 -14.03
CA VAL A 24 6.29 12.71 -13.18
C VAL A 24 5.23 12.04 -14.06
N ASP A 25 5.47 10.78 -14.39
CA ASP A 25 4.47 9.90 -15.00
C ASP A 25 3.67 9.13 -13.94
N TRP A 26 2.78 8.24 -14.39
CA TRP A 26 1.96 7.42 -13.50
C TRP A 26 2.78 6.44 -12.65
N GLU A 27 3.93 5.98 -13.14
CA GLU A 27 4.79 5.07 -12.38
C GLU A 27 5.52 5.81 -11.26
N CYS A 28 6.12 6.97 -11.57
CA CYS A 28 6.71 7.86 -10.58
C CYS A 28 5.69 8.24 -9.49
N PHE A 29 4.47 8.62 -9.90
CA PHE A 29 3.37 8.88 -8.97
C PHE A 29 3.15 7.69 -8.04
N ARG A 30 2.93 6.50 -8.58
CA ARG A 30 2.64 5.30 -7.78
C ARG A 30 3.77 4.98 -6.81
N THR A 31 5.02 5.03 -7.25
CA THR A 31 6.17 4.71 -6.40
C THR A 31 6.27 5.68 -5.23
N VAL A 32 6.33 6.99 -5.50
CA VAL A 32 6.48 8.01 -4.45
C VAL A 32 5.26 8.03 -3.53
N PHE A 33 4.06 7.82 -4.08
CA PHE A 33 2.83 7.75 -3.30
C PHE A 33 2.84 6.54 -2.36
N MET A 34 3.20 5.36 -2.86
CA MET A 34 3.25 4.14 -2.05
C MET A 34 4.36 4.20 -1.00
N GLU A 35 5.53 4.75 -1.30
CA GLU A 35 6.59 4.94 -0.29
C GLU A 35 6.13 5.83 0.87
N LYS A 36 5.39 6.88 0.58
CA LYS A 36 4.94 7.86 1.57
C LYS A 36 3.79 7.36 2.45
N TYR A 37 2.80 6.71 1.84
CA TYR A 37 1.58 6.31 2.54
C TYR A 37 1.53 4.83 2.91
N PHE A 38 2.36 4.01 2.27
CA PHE A 38 2.44 2.58 2.50
C PHE A 38 3.90 2.11 2.61
N PRO A 39 4.68 2.67 3.57
CA PRO A 39 6.09 2.40 3.71
C PRO A 39 6.34 0.91 4.02
N GLU A 40 7.58 0.48 3.82
CA GLU A 40 7.98 -0.92 3.99
C GLU A 40 7.63 -1.48 5.38
N SER A 41 7.78 -0.69 6.44
CA SER A 41 7.40 -1.09 7.79
C SER A 41 5.90 -1.39 7.93
N VAL A 42 5.05 -0.62 7.28
CA VAL A 42 3.59 -0.84 7.26
C VAL A 42 3.26 -2.09 6.44
N ARG A 43 3.96 -2.32 5.32
CA ARG A 43 3.83 -3.56 4.53
C ARG A 43 4.20 -4.79 5.34
N HIS A 44 5.37 -4.79 5.95
CA HIS A 44 5.84 -5.88 6.83
C HIS A 44 4.91 -6.12 8.01
N ALA A 45 4.38 -5.06 8.63
CA ALA A 45 3.40 -5.20 9.70
C ALA A 45 2.10 -5.87 9.21
N LYS A 46 1.62 -5.50 8.01
CA LYS A 46 0.43 -6.11 7.39
C LYS A 46 0.67 -7.56 6.99
N GLU A 47 1.85 -7.89 6.48
CA GLU A 47 2.25 -9.28 6.21
C GLU A 47 2.35 -10.11 7.49
N ALA A 48 2.93 -9.57 8.56
CA ALA A 48 2.99 -10.23 9.86
C ALA A 48 1.58 -10.44 10.46
N GLU A 49 0.69 -9.47 10.31
CA GLU A 49 -0.73 -9.58 10.68
C GLU A 49 -1.41 -10.71 9.90
N PHE A 50 -1.16 -10.82 8.60
CA PHE A 50 -1.68 -11.89 7.75
C PHE A 50 -1.14 -13.26 8.14
N MET A 51 0.17 -13.40 8.36
CA MET A 51 0.80 -14.66 8.75
C MET A 51 0.32 -15.15 10.13
N ARG A 52 -0.09 -14.24 11.00
CA ARG A 52 -0.67 -14.56 12.32
C ARG A 52 -2.19 -14.69 12.29
N LEU A 53 -2.84 -14.48 11.15
CA LEU A 53 -4.30 -14.56 11.03
C LEU A 53 -4.75 -16.01 11.09
N HIS A 54 -5.16 -16.45 12.28
CA HIS A 54 -5.91 -17.67 12.50
C HIS A 54 -7.37 -17.33 12.84
N GLN A 55 -8.31 -18.24 12.54
CA GLN A 55 -9.73 -18.00 12.82
C GLN A 55 -9.97 -17.73 14.32
N GLY A 56 -9.38 -18.52 15.22
CA GLY A 56 -9.55 -18.34 16.66
C GLY A 56 -11.04 -18.33 17.06
N GLY A 57 -11.45 -17.33 17.85
CA GLY A 57 -12.85 -17.09 18.24
C GLY A 57 -13.68 -16.27 17.23
N LEU A 58 -13.15 -15.94 16.05
CA LEU A 58 -13.89 -15.22 15.02
C LEU A 58 -14.92 -16.13 14.36
N SER A 59 -16.06 -15.57 13.98
CA SER A 59 -16.95 -16.26 13.06
C SER A 59 -16.27 -16.47 11.71
N VAL A 60 -16.70 -17.50 10.97
CA VAL A 60 -16.16 -17.80 9.63
C VAL A 60 -16.26 -16.59 8.69
N SER A 61 -17.34 -15.80 8.80
CA SER A 61 -17.55 -14.59 8.00
C SER A 61 -16.53 -13.50 8.32
N GLU A 62 -16.29 -13.21 9.61
CA GLU A 62 -15.32 -12.20 10.05
C GLU A 62 -13.89 -12.59 9.68
N TYR A 63 -13.54 -13.86 9.85
CA TYR A 63 -12.26 -14.40 9.41
C TYR A 63 -12.08 -14.26 7.90
N ALA A 64 -13.07 -14.66 7.09
CA ALA A 64 -13.01 -14.55 5.64
C ALA A 64 -12.88 -13.10 5.16
N MET A 65 -13.54 -12.15 5.83
CA MET A 65 -13.41 -10.73 5.53
C MET A 65 -12.00 -10.21 5.84
N ARG A 66 -11.44 -10.56 7.01
CA ARG A 66 -10.06 -10.18 7.39
C ARG A 66 -9.02 -10.81 6.45
N PHE A 67 -9.19 -12.09 6.10
CA PHE A 67 -8.32 -12.79 5.17
C PHE A 67 -8.32 -12.10 3.80
N LYS A 68 -9.49 -11.81 3.22
CA LYS A 68 -9.61 -11.13 1.92
C LYS A 68 -9.02 -9.71 1.95
N HIS A 69 -9.15 -9.00 3.08
CA HIS A 69 -8.57 -7.67 3.21
C HIS A 69 -7.04 -7.72 3.23
N LEU A 70 -6.46 -8.61 4.04
CA LEU A 70 -5.03 -8.74 4.20
C LEU A 70 -4.34 -9.37 2.98
N ALA A 71 -4.99 -10.32 2.29
CA ALA A 71 -4.49 -10.95 1.08
C ALA A 71 -4.23 -9.94 -0.07
N ARG A 72 -4.91 -8.78 -0.09
CA ARG A 72 -4.66 -7.72 -1.09
C ARG A 72 -3.28 -7.06 -0.97
N PHE A 73 -2.66 -7.17 0.20
CA PHE A 73 -1.33 -6.64 0.46
C PHE A 73 -0.23 -7.69 0.23
N TYR A 74 -0.61 -8.95 0.04
CA TYR A 74 0.32 -10.03 -0.26
C TYR A 74 0.61 -10.07 -1.75
N SER A 75 1.73 -9.48 -2.14
CA SER A 75 2.28 -9.52 -3.51
C SER A 75 3.39 -10.57 -3.57
N GLN A 76 3.06 -11.85 -3.42
CA GLN A 76 3.96 -12.87 -3.96
C GLN A 76 3.78 -12.84 -5.47
N ALA A 77 4.79 -12.31 -6.17
CA ALA A 77 5.04 -12.61 -7.56
C ALA A 77 5.09 -14.14 -7.67
N THR A 78 3.96 -14.75 -8.01
CA THR A 78 3.90 -16.14 -8.42
C THR A 78 4.47 -16.18 -9.83
N SER A 79 5.81 -16.16 -9.93
CA SER A 79 6.47 -16.74 -11.10
C SER A 79 6.02 -18.19 -11.11
N LYS A 80 5.13 -18.50 -12.05
CA LYS A 80 4.62 -19.85 -12.27
C LYS A 80 5.80 -20.80 -12.50
N ALA A 81 5.67 -21.97 -11.87
CA ALA A 81 6.35 -23.20 -12.27
C ALA A 81 6.00 -23.57 -13.72
#